data_AF-A0A955PQM6-F1
#
_entry.id   AF-A0A955PQM6-F1
#
_cell.length_a   1.000
_cell.length_b   1.000
_cell.length_c   1.000
_cell.angle_alpha   90.00
_cell.angle_beta   90.00
_cell.angle_gamma   90.00
#
_symmetry.space_group_name_H-M   'P 1'
#
loop_
_entity.id
_entity.type
_entity.pdbx_description
1 polymer ?
#
loop_
_entity_poly.entity_id
_entity_poly.type
_entity_poly.pdbx_seq_one_letter_code
_entity_poly.pdbx_strand_id
1 'polypeptide(L)'
;KTLRVLTGGAANCWALANLGPMIAKGDHSPGFMVKLLLKDLKLIMEAASEENLPLPGVAFSQQMFRAVEAEGGGDLGTQGVIRAFEKLANFKVAD
;
A
#
# COMPACT_ATOMS: atom_id res chain seq x y z
N LYS A 1 16.87 11.88 -2.03
CA LYS A 1 17.97 11.24 -2.81
C LYS A 1 17.60 9.82 -3.24
N THR A 2 17.11 8.96 -2.33
CA THR A 2 16.72 7.56 -2.59
C THR A 2 15.68 7.41 -3.71
N LEU A 3 14.54 8.12 -3.63
CA LEU A 3 13.48 8.03 -4.64
C LEU A 3 13.99 8.30 -6.06
N ARG A 4 14.78 9.36 -6.25
CA ARG A 4 15.36 9.73 -7.55
C ARG A 4 16.20 8.62 -8.17
N VAL A 5 16.97 7.90 -7.36
CA VAL A 5 17.81 6.78 -7.82
C VAL A 5 16.94 5.58 -8.19
N LEU A 6 15.98 5.23 -7.33
CA LEU A 6 15.11 4.08 -7.57
C LEU A 6 14.19 4.27 -8.79
N THR A 7 13.63 5.47 -8.98
CA THR A 7 12.77 5.78 -10.13
C THR A 7 13.55 5.90 -11.44
N GLY A 8 14.87 6.10 -11.38
CA GLY A 8 15.76 6.11 -12.55
C GLY A 8 16.28 4.72 -12.96
N GLY A 9 15.99 3.68 -12.16
CA GLY A 9 16.48 2.32 -12.38
C GLY A 9 15.37 1.29 -12.57
N ALA A 10 15.72 0.01 -12.50
CA ALA A 10 14.80 -1.11 -12.71
C ALA A 10 13.71 -1.24 -11.62
N ALA A 11 13.88 -0.58 -10.47
CA ALA A 11 12.89 -0.55 -9.38
C ALA A 11 11.73 0.44 -9.63
N ASN A 12 11.74 1.15 -10.76
CA ASN A 12 10.73 2.14 -11.06
C ASN A 12 9.35 1.49 -11.30
N CYS A 13 8.31 2.10 -10.75
CA CYS A 13 6.93 1.80 -11.06
C CYS A 13 6.07 3.05 -10.83
N TRP A 14 4.85 3.06 -11.37
CA TRP A 14 3.96 4.20 -11.23
C TRP A 14 3.69 4.55 -9.76
N ALA A 15 3.48 3.54 -8.91
CA ALA A 15 3.25 3.73 -7.49
C ALA A 15 4.45 4.41 -6.82
N LEU A 16 5.67 3.94 -7.07
CA LEU A 16 6.87 4.55 -6.49
C LEU A 16 7.08 5.99 -6.96
N ALA A 17 6.90 6.24 -8.26
CA ALA A 17 7.12 7.55 -8.86
C ALA A 17 6.12 8.62 -8.37
N ASN A 18 4.86 8.24 -8.14
CA ASN A 18 3.79 9.18 -7.78
C ASN A 18 3.50 9.21 -6.28
N LEU A 19 3.46 8.04 -5.63
CA LEU A 19 3.09 7.91 -4.22
C LEU A 19 4.32 8.00 -3.29
N GLY A 20 5.50 7.60 -3.75
CA GLY A 20 6.74 7.69 -2.97
C GLY A 20 7.03 9.10 -2.44
N PRO A 21 6.93 10.17 -3.26
CA PRO A 21 7.09 11.54 -2.78
C PRO A 21 6.06 11.97 -1.74
N MET A 22 4.82 11.44 -1.80
CA MET A 22 3.79 11.71 -0.80
C MET A 22 4.13 11.03 0.52
N ILE A 23 4.53 9.75 0.49
CA ILE A 23 5.01 9.00 1.66
C ILE A 23 6.16 9.73 2.36
N ALA A 24 7.16 10.19 1.58
CA ALA A 24 8.32 10.90 2.12
C ALA A 24 7.97 12.26 2.76
N LYS A 25 6.77 12.79 2.52
CA LYS A 25 6.24 14.03 3.11
C LYS A 25 5.19 13.78 4.21
N GLY A 26 4.89 12.52 4.53
CA GLY A 26 3.78 12.17 5.44
C GLY A 26 2.40 12.46 4.86
N ASP A 27 2.28 12.63 3.53
CA ASP A 27 1.02 12.94 2.87
C ASP A 27 0.23 11.66 2.56
N HIS A 28 -0.83 11.47 3.34
CA HIS A 28 -1.76 10.35 3.20
C HIS A 28 -3.10 10.76 2.59
N SER A 29 -3.17 11.94 1.96
CA SER A 29 -4.38 12.42 1.29
C SER A 29 -4.83 11.43 0.19
N PRO A 30 -6.14 11.16 0.07
CA PRO A 30 -6.63 10.13 -0.83
C PRO A 30 -6.69 10.64 -2.28
N GLY A 31 -5.94 9.97 -3.17
CA GLY A 31 -6.30 9.86 -4.59
C GLY A 31 -7.19 8.65 -4.84
N PHE A 32 -6.87 7.53 -4.18
CA PHE A 32 -7.70 6.33 -4.11
C PHE A 32 -7.64 5.76 -2.69
N MET A 33 -8.80 5.46 -2.10
CA MET A 33 -8.89 5.15 -0.66
C MET A 33 -8.53 3.69 -0.34
N VAL A 34 -7.90 3.47 0.81
CA VAL A 34 -7.57 2.13 1.33
C VAL A 34 -8.78 1.21 1.39
N LYS A 35 -9.92 1.68 1.89
CA LYS A 35 -11.15 0.87 1.97
C LYS A 35 -11.67 0.41 0.60
N LEU A 36 -11.49 1.24 -0.44
CA LEU A 36 -11.91 0.90 -1.80
C LEU A 36 -10.96 -0.14 -2.40
N LEU A 37 -9.65 0.01 -2.17
CA LEU A 37 -8.67 -1.00 -2.57
C LEU A 37 -8.92 -2.33 -1.86
N LEU A 38 -9.26 -2.33 -0.58
CA LEU A 38 -9.60 -3.54 0.17
C LEU A 38 -10.81 -4.27 -0.41
N LYS A 39 -11.83 -3.53 -0.85
CA LYS A 39 -12.97 -4.09 -1.59
C LYS A 39 -12.52 -4.76 -2.89
N ASP A 40 -11.64 -4.14 -3.68
CA ASP A 40 -11.12 -4.76 -4.91
C ASP A 40 -10.24 -5.99 -4.63
N LEU A 41 -9.36 -5.93 -3.60
CA LEU A 41 -8.54 -7.07 -3.18
C LEU A 41 -9.39 -8.25 -2.69
N LYS A 42 -10.54 -7.99 -2.06
CA LYS A 42 -11.49 -9.04 -1.68
C LYS A 42 -12.04 -9.77 -2.92
N LEU A 43 -12.47 -9.04 -3.94
CA LEU A 43 -12.97 -9.61 -5.19
C LEU A 43 -11.89 -10.46 -5.90
N ILE A 44 -10.64 -10.00 -5.89
CA ILE A 44 -9.51 -10.75 -6.47
C ILE A 44 -9.31 -12.08 -5.73
N MET A 45 -9.35 -12.08 -4.40
CA MET A 45 -9.18 -13.30 -3.60
C MET A 45 -10.35 -14.27 -3.75
N GLU A 46 -11.58 -13.77 -3.90
CA GLU A 46 -12.76 -14.59 -4.19
C GLU A 46 -12.62 -15.29 -5.55
N ALA A 47 -12.30 -14.54 -6.61
CA ALA A 47 -12.06 -15.11 -7.94
C ALA A 47 -10.89 -16.11 -7.97
N ALA A 48 -9.81 -15.82 -7.25
CA ALA A 48 -8.68 -16.74 -7.15
C ALA A 48 -9.04 -18.05 -6.42
N SER A 49 -9.95 -17.98 -5.45
CA SER A 49 -10.43 -19.18 -4.73
C SER A 49 -11.27 -20.08 -5.63
N GLU A 50 -12.06 -19.52 -6.54
CA GLU A 50 -12.87 -20.28 -7.51
C GLU A 50 -11.96 -21.11 -8.44
N GLU A 51 -10.83 -20.54 -8.84
CA GLU A 51 -9.85 -21.16 -9.76
C GLU A 51 -8.73 -21.92 -9.03
N ASN A 52 -8.78 -22.05 -7.70
CA ASN A 52 -7.73 -22.66 -6.87
C ASN A 52 -6.32 -22.05 -7.10
N LEU A 53 -6.24 -20.75 -7.37
CA LEU A 53 -4.99 -20.04 -7.66
C LEU A 53 -4.31 -19.51 -6.39
N PRO A 54 -3.03 -19.83 -6.16
CA PRO A 54 -2.28 -19.28 -5.03
C PRO A 54 -1.79 -17.86 -5.34
N LEU A 55 -2.34 -16.85 -4.64
CA LEU A 55 -1.93 -15.44 -4.77
C LEU A 55 -1.30 -14.87 -3.48
N PRO A 56 -0.12 -15.38 -3.05
CA PRO A 56 0.48 -14.98 -1.78
C PRO A 56 0.80 -13.47 -1.71
N GLY A 57 1.20 -12.85 -2.81
CA GLY A 57 1.48 -11.40 -2.85
C GLY A 57 0.23 -10.54 -2.67
N VAL A 58 -0.92 -11.00 -3.18
CA VAL A 58 -2.22 -10.32 -3.01
C VAL A 58 -2.70 -10.49 -1.56
N ALA A 59 -2.61 -11.71 -1.04
CA ALA A 59 -2.96 -12.00 0.36
C ALA A 59 -2.13 -11.14 1.32
N PHE A 60 -0.82 -11.05 1.11
CA PHE A 60 0.07 -10.19 1.90
C PHE A 60 -0.36 -8.72 1.82
N SER A 61 -0.55 -8.20 0.60
CA SER A 61 -0.97 -6.81 0.39
C SER A 61 -2.30 -6.51 1.10
N GLN A 62 -3.29 -7.42 0.98
CA GLN A 62 -4.59 -7.27 1.64
C GLN A 62 -4.44 -7.17 3.17
N GLN A 63 -3.59 -7.99 3.80
CA GLN A 63 -3.37 -7.89 5.25
C GLN A 63 -2.70 -6.58 5.65
N MET A 64 -1.75 -6.08 4.87
CA MET A 64 -1.11 -4.79 5.14
C MET A 64 -2.13 -3.64 5.07
N PHE A 65 -3.02 -3.64 4.09
CA PHE A 65 -4.10 -2.65 4.01
C PHE A 65 -5.14 -2.80 5.12
N ARG A 66 -5.49 -4.02 5.52
CA ARG A 66 -6.39 -4.27 6.66
C ARG A 66 -5.80 -3.75 7.96
N ALA A 67 -4.49 -3.89 8.17
CA ALA A 67 -3.82 -3.33 9.34
C ALA A 67 -3.98 -1.80 9.40
N VAL A 68 -3.88 -1.11 8.26
CA VAL A 68 -4.13 0.34 8.18
C VAL A 68 -5.59 0.69 8.42
N GLU A 69 -6.53 -0.04 7.82
CA GLU A 69 -7.96 0.18 8.03
C GLU A 69 -8.38 -0.03 9.50
N ALA A 70 -7.85 -1.05 10.16
CA ALA A 70 -8.10 -1.34 11.58
C ALA A 70 -7.66 -0.20 12.52
N GLU A 71 -6.75 0.67 12.08
CA GLU A 71 -6.32 1.87 12.79
C GLU A 71 -7.11 3.13 12.40
N GLY A 72 -8.25 2.97 11.72
CA GLY A 72 -9.06 4.08 11.21
C GLY A 72 -8.49 4.72 9.94
N GLY A 73 -7.51 4.09 9.30
CA GLY A 73 -6.87 4.60 8.08
C GLY A 73 -7.62 4.29 6.77
N GLY A 74 -8.88 3.86 6.83
CA GLY A 74 -9.64 3.42 5.65
C GLY A 74 -9.88 4.50 4.59
N ASP A 75 -9.94 5.77 5.01
CA ASP A 75 -10.13 6.94 4.12
C ASP A 75 -8.80 7.56 3.64
N LEU A 76 -7.66 7.01 4.07
CA LEU A 76 -6.36 7.44 3.56
C LEU A 76 -6.15 6.98 2.12
N GLY A 77 -5.27 7.65 1.41
CA GLY A 77 -4.78 7.17 0.12
C GLY A 77 -4.06 5.82 0.25
N THR A 78 -3.97 5.05 -0.84
CA THR A 78 -3.29 3.74 -0.85
C THR A 78 -1.82 3.81 -0.40
N GLN A 79 -1.17 4.96 -0.57
CA GLN A 79 0.17 5.21 -0.04
C GLN A 79 0.23 5.17 1.51
N GLY A 80 -0.91 5.31 2.18
CA GLY A 80 -1.09 5.12 3.61
C GLY A 80 -0.73 3.71 4.11
N VAL A 81 -0.59 2.72 3.21
CA VAL A 81 -0.06 1.39 3.53
C VAL A 81 1.28 1.43 4.27
N ILE A 82 2.07 2.49 4.05
CA ILE A 82 3.36 2.68 4.72
C ILE A 82 3.23 2.64 6.25
N ARG A 83 2.10 3.11 6.80
CA ARG A 83 1.85 3.12 8.25
C ARG A 83 1.89 1.73 8.87
N ALA A 84 1.45 0.70 8.15
CA ALA A 84 1.56 -0.68 8.63
C ALA A 84 3.02 -1.12 8.73
N PHE A 85 3.87 -0.74 7.77
CA PHE A 85 5.31 -1.02 7.82
C PHE A 85 6.02 -0.21 8.92
N GLU A 86 5.68 1.07 9.06
CA GLU A 86 6.19 1.92 10.13
C GLU A 86 5.94 1.33 11.52
N LYS A 87 4.72 0.82 11.75
CA LYS A 87 4.37 0.17 13.01
C LYS A 87 5.14 -1.12 13.24
N LEU A 88 5.24 -1.98 12.22
CA LEU A 88 5.99 -3.24 12.32
C LEU A 88 7.48 -3.00 12.60
N ALA A 89 8.04 -1.94 12.01
CA ALA A 89 9.44 -1.57 12.17
C ALA A 89 9.71 -0.68 13.40
N ASN A 90 8.67 -0.21 14.10
CA ASN A 90 8.76 0.84 15.11
C ASN A 90 9.59 2.06 14.64
N PHE A 91 9.32 2.51 13.42
CA PHE A 91 10.07 3.56 12.71
C PHE A 91 9.15 4.46 11.90
N LYS A 92 9.48 5.74 11.77
CA LYS A 92 8.72 6.72 10.98
C LYS A 92 9.51 7.17 9.76
N VAL A 93 8.88 7.10 8.58
CA VAL A 93 9.51 7.48 7.31
C VAL A 93 9.55 9.01 7.15
N ALA A 94 8.51 9.69 7.60
CA ALA A 94 8.44 11.13 7.73
C ALA A 94 8.17 11.49 9.20
N ASP A 95 8.76 12.60 9.66
CA ASP A 95 8.56 13.14 11.01
C ASP A 95 7.13 13.67 11.24
#